data_AF-A0A4U5U176-F1
#
_entry.id   AF-A0A4U5U176-F1
#
_cell.length_a   1.000
_cell.length_b   1.000
_cell.length_c   1.000
_cell.angle_alpha   90.00
_cell.angle_beta   90.00
_cell.angle_gamma   90.00
#
_symmetry.space_group_name_H-M   'P 1'
#
loop_
_entity.id
_entity.type
_entity.pdbx_description
1 polymer ?
#
loop_
_entity_poly.entity_id
_entity_poly.type
_entity_poly.pdbx_seq_one_letter_code
_entity_poly.pdbx_strand_id
1 'polypeptide(L)'
;MVLISMDRYVAICHPLHYSTQITQKRVQVCICLCWICSVIFQGILQNHTMKLQDTNPCSRECMIVVDHVSVLADLIFSFIVPITIIVLLYMRVFVVAVSQAHAMRSHIATVTFQKTGKVMAKKSELKAARTLGVVIVVFLLCFCPYYCAALVDENFHTASNANIVIFLVFFNSCLNPLIYALFYPWFRKSIKLIVTLKILQPDSCDANML
;
A
#
# COMPACT_ATOMS: atom_id res chain seq x y z
N MET A 1 2.11 0.40 -3.12
CA MET A 1 0.89 -0.46 -3.11
C MET A 1 0.75 -1.35 -4.34
N VAL A 2 1.10 -0.88 -5.55
CA VAL A 2 1.01 -1.69 -6.79
C VAL A 2 1.79 -3.01 -6.70
N LEU A 3 3.07 -2.99 -6.33
CA LEU A 3 3.90 -4.21 -6.25
C LEU A 3 3.33 -5.24 -5.27
N ILE A 4 2.81 -4.79 -4.12
CA ILE A 4 2.18 -5.67 -3.13
C ILE A 4 0.89 -6.29 -3.71
N SER A 5 0.13 -5.51 -4.48
CA SER A 5 -1.07 -5.98 -5.16
C SER A 5 -0.76 -7.00 -6.26
N MET A 6 0.32 -6.77 -7.02
CA MET A 6 0.82 -7.70 -8.03
C MET A 6 1.28 -9.02 -7.38
N ASP A 7 2.04 -8.95 -6.30
CA ASP A 7 2.48 -10.10 -5.54
C ASP A 7 1.30 -10.98 -5.08
N ARG A 8 0.27 -10.36 -4.49
CA ARG A 8 -0.97 -11.07 -4.13
C ARG A 8 -1.71 -11.64 -5.32
N TYR A 9 -1.78 -10.89 -6.42
CA TYR A 9 -2.38 -11.37 -7.65
C TYR A 9 -1.67 -12.64 -8.16
N VAL A 10 -0.35 -12.67 -8.19
CA VAL A 10 0.41 -13.86 -8.62
C VAL A 10 0.21 -15.01 -7.64
N ALA A 11 0.20 -14.76 -6.33
CA ALA A 11 -0.03 -15.78 -5.31
C ALA A 11 -1.39 -16.47 -5.44
N ILE A 12 -2.45 -15.70 -5.71
CA ILE A 12 -3.84 -16.21 -5.76
C ILE A 12 -4.19 -16.78 -7.13
N CYS A 13 -3.79 -16.10 -8.21
CA CYS A 13 -4.13 -16.49 -9.57
C CYS A 13 -3.19 -17.54 -10.16
N HIS A 14 -1.90 -17.55 -9.75
CA HIS A 14 -0.87 -18.44 -10.31
C HIS A 14 -0.07 -19.18 -9.21
N PRO A 15 -0.73 -19.93 -8.31
CA PRO A 15 -0.08 -20.51 -7.13
C PRO A 15 1.05 -21.50 -7.45
N LEU A 16 0.97 -22.23 -8.57
CA LEU A 16 1.99 -23.21 -8.97
C LEU A 16 3.28 -22.56 -9.48
N HIS A 17 3.17 -21.36 -10.04
CA HIS A 17 4.33 -20.61 -10.53
C HIS A 17 4.81 -19.55 -9.54
N TYR A 18 4.09 -19.30 -8.46
CA TYR A 18 4.45 -18.27 -7.48
C TYR A 18 5.87 -18.48 -6.93
N SER A 19 6.23 -19.71 -6.54
CA SER A 19 7.55 -20.03 -5.97
C SER A 19 8.71 -19.86 -6.94
N THR A 20 8.46 -19.97 -8.24
CA THR A 20 9.49 -19.81 -9.28
C THR A 20 9.55 -18.39 -9.85
N GLN A 21 8.43 -17.64 -9.78
CA GLN A 21 8.35 -16.27 -10.27
C GLN A 21 8.77 -15.23 -9.23
N ILE A 22 8.29 -15.37 -7.98
CA ILE A 22 8.52 -14.42 -6.88
C ILE A 22 9.71 -14.90 -6.06
N THR A 23 10.89 -14.41 -6.42
CA THR A 23 12.14 -14.70 -5.70
C THR A 23 12.61 -13.46 -4.93
N GLN A 24 13.32 -13.68 -3.82
CA GLN A 24 13.82 -12.59 -2.98
C GLN A 24 14.67 -11.58 -3.76
N LYS A 25 15.57 -12.06 -4.63
CA LYS A 25 16.41 -11.19 -5.48
C LYS A 25 15.57 -10.32 -6.41
N ARG A 26 14.54 -10.88 -7.06
CA ARG A 26 13.65 -10.13 -7.96
C ARG A 26 12.85 -9.08 -7.19
N VAL A 27 12.31 -9.44 -6.02
CA VAL A 27 11.55 -8.51 -5.17
C VAL A 27 12.44 -7.34 -4.72
N GLN A 28 13.68 -7.60 -4.29
CA GLN A 28 14.63 -6.55 -3.93
C GLN A 28 14.92 -5.60 -5.10
N VAL A 29 15.18 -6.14 -6.29
CA VAL A 29 15.40 -5.33 -7.50
C VAL A 29 14.16 -4.48 -7.81
N CYS A 30 12.95 -5.04 -7.76
CA CYS A 30 11.71 -4.30 -7.98
C CYS A 30 11.51 -3.16 -6.97
N ILE A 31 11.82 -3.39 -5.69
CA ILE A 31 11.73 -2.36 -4.65
C ILE A 31 12.75 -1.24 -4.92
N CYS A 32 14.01 -1.59 -5.22
CA CYS A 32 15.05 -0.60 -5.53
C CYS A 32 14.68 0.25 -6.74
N LEU A 33 14.22 -0.38 -7.83
CA LEU A 33 13.76 0.33 -9.03
C LEU A 33 12.57 1.26 -8.71
N CYS A 34 11.60 0.79 -7.92
CA CYS A 34 10.45 1.60 -7.52
C CYS A 34 10.89 2.85 -6.74
N TRP A 35 11.84 2.72 -5.82
CA TRP A 35 12.40 3.86 -5.08
C TRP A 35 13.16 4.83 -6.00
N ILE A 36 14.04 4.31 -6.86
CA ILE A 36 14.80 5.12 -7.82
C ILE A 36 13.85 5.91 -8.72
N CYS A 37 12.85 5.26 -9.31
CA CYS A 37 11.85 5.94 -10.14
C CYS A 37 11.07 7.00 -9.36
N SER A 38 10.70 6.74 -8.11
CA SER A 38 9.98 7.71 -7.27
C SER A 38 10.83 8.94 -6.95
N VAL A 39 12.11 8.74 -6.60
CA VAL A 39 13.05 9.84 -6.33
C VAL A 39 13.28 10.68 -7.58
N ILE A 40 13.48 10.05 -8.73
CA ILE A 40 13.67 10.76 -10.01
C ILE A 40 12.42 11.57 -10.35
N PHE A 41 11.23 10.96 -10.27
CA PHE A 41 9.97 11.62 -10.59
C PHE A 41 9.73 12.85 -9.69
N GLN A 42 9.85 12.69 -8.37
CA GLN A 42 9.66 13.80 -7.44
C GLN A 42 10.77 14.85 -7.55
N GLY A 43 12.01 14.45 -7.82
CA GLY A 43 13.11 15.38 -8.05
C GLY A 43 12.89 16.26 -9.28
N ILE A 44 12.38 15.70 -10.39
CA ILE A 44 12.03 16.46 -11.60
C ILE A 44 10.91 17.45 -11.30
N LEU A 45 9.86 16.98 -10.62
CA LEU A 45 8.71 17.81 -10.26
C LEU A 45 9.11 19.00 -9.38
N GLN A 46 9.97 18.74 -8.40
CA GLN A 46 10.44 19.73 -7.44
C GLN A 46 11.43 20.73 -8.08
N ASN A 47 12.28 20.28 -9.01
CA ASN A 47 13.19 21.17 -9.75
C ASN A 47 12.44 22.17 -10.65
N HIS A 48 11.29 21.78 -11.21
CA HIS A 48 10.42 22.68 -11.96
C HIS A 48 9.70 23.71 -11.06
N THR A 49 9.54 23.37 -9.78
CA THR A 49 8.72 24.10 -8.81
C THR A 49 9.55 25.05 -7.93
N MET A 50 10.81 24.74 -7.64
CA MET A 50 11.71 25.58 -6.84
C MET A 50 12.23 26.80 -7.62
N LYS A 51 11.34 27.74 -7.96
CA LYS A 51 11.73 29.15 -7.98
C LYS A 51 11.55 29.65 -6.56
N LEU A 52 12.65 29.68 -5.81
CA LEU A 52 12.70 30.33 -4.50
C LEU A 52 12.29 31.79 -4.72
N GLN A 53 11.04 32.13 -4.41
CA GLN A 53 10.63 33.52 -4.42
C GLN A 53 11.34 34.18 -3.26
N ASP A 54 12.24 35.13 -3.55
CA ASP A 54 12.93 36.00 -2.60
C ASP A 54 11.91 36.66 -1.68
N THR A 55 11.53 35.96 -0.62
CA THR A 55 10.58 36.42 0.38
C THR A 55 11.42 36.83 1.56
N ASN A 56 11.21 38.07 2.02
CA ASN A 56 11.96 38.71 3.10
C ASN A 56 12.31 37.71 4.23
N PRO A 57 13.56 37.65 4.69
CA PRO A 57 14.01 36.72 5.73
C PRO A 57 13.28 36.88 7.08
N CYS A 58 12.46 37.92 7.23
CA CYS A 58 11.60 38.17 8.40
C CYS A 58 10.23 37.48 8.34
N SER A 59 9.78 36.95 7.19
CA SER A 59 8.56 36.12 7.10
C SER A 59 8.94 34.65 7.24
N ARG A 60 8.66 34.03 8.39
CA ARG A 60 8.96 32.61 8.67
C ARG A 60 7.95 31.64 8.05
N GLU A 61 7.35 31.99 6.92
CA GLU A 61 6.38 31.13 6.24
C GLU A 61 7.07 30.41 5.09
N CYS A 62 7.19 29.09 5.20
CA CYS A 62 7.64 28.25 4.10
C CYS A 62 6.46 28.03 3.15
N MET A 63 6.31 28.96 2.20
CA MET A 63 5.26 28.89 1.18
C MET A 63 5.71 27.95 0.06
N ILE A 64 5.12 26.76 0.03
CA ILE A 64 5.32 25.82 -1.08
C ILE A 64 4.36 26.24 -2.19
N VAL A 65 4.89 26.95 -3.19
CA VAL A 65 4.13 27.23 -4.42
C VAL A 65 4.32 26.04 -5.34
N VAL A 66 3.26 25.25 -5.56
CA VAL A 66 3.28 24.13 -6.50
C VAL A 66 2.54 24.55 -7.76
N ASP A 67 3.17 24.38 -8.92
CA ASP A 67 2.55 24.70 -10.20
C ASP A 67 1.42 23.69 -10.55
N HIS A 68 0.38 24.16 -11.24
CA HIS A 68 -0.78 23.33 -11.60
C HIS A 68 -0.39 22.12 -12.46
N VAL A 69 0.58 22.27 -13.38
CA VAL A 69 1.08 21.16 -14.19
C VAL A 69 1.75 20.11 -13.31
N SER A 70 2.45 20.56 -12.27
CA SER A 70 3.12 19.67 -11.32
C SER A 70 2.11 18.90 -10.46
N VAL A 71 1.05 19.56 -9.98
CA VAL A 71 -0.06 18.90 -9.28
C VAL A 71 -0.75 17.87 -10.16
N LEU A 72 -1.04 18.21 -11.42
CA LEU A 72 -1.70 17.31 -12.36
C LEU A 72 -0.82 16.10 -12.69
N ALA A 73 0.47 16.31 -12.93
CA ALA A 73 1.42 15.24 -13.16
C ALA A 73 1.50 14.29 -11.95
N ASP A 74 1.63 14.82 -10.73
CA ASP A 74 1.65 13.98 -9.52
C ASP A 74 0.33 13.22 -9.34
N LEU A 75 -0.82 13.87 -9.54
CA LEU A 75 -2.13 13.20 -9.52
C LEU A 75 -2.18 12.01 -10.48
N ILE A 76 -1.74 12.19 -11.73
CA ILE A 76 -1.81 11.14 -12.74
C ILE A 76 -0.87 9.98 -12.38
N PHE A 77 0.40 10.27 -12.10
CA PHE A 77 1.43 9.24 -11.97
C PHE A 77 1.52 8.64 -10.56
N SER A 78 1.28 9.42 -9.51
CA SER A 78 1.37 8.97 -8.11
C SER A 78 0.03 8.45 -7.56
N PHE A 79 -1.11 8.81 -8.17
CA PHE A 79 -2.43 8.44 -7.67
C PHE A 79 -3.29 7.67 -8.69
N ILE A 80 -3.66 8.26 -9.83
CA ILE A 80 -4.62 7.66 -10.77
C ILE A 80 -4.09 6.37 -11.40
N VAL A 81 -2.89 6.39 -11.97
CA VAL A 81 -2.29 5.21 -12.61
C VAL A 81 -2.11 4.06 -11.59
N PRO A 82 -1.50 4.28 -10.40
CA PRO A 82 -1.39 3.25 -9.37
C PRO A 82 -2.74 2.68 -8.92
N ILE A 83 -3.74 3.52 -8.66
CA ILE A 83 -5.06 3.07 -8.22
C ILE A 83 -5.76 2.26 -9.31
N THR A 84 -5.68 2.68 -10.57
CA THR A 84 -6.26 1.95 -11.69
C THR A 84 -5.67 0.54 -11.80
N ILE A 85 -4.34 0.43 -11.75
CA ILE A 85 -3.66 -0.88 -11.78
C ILE A 85 -4.08 -1.74 -10.60
N ILE A 86 -4.13 -1.17 -9.39
CA ILE A 86 -4.55 -1.86 -8.17
C ILE A 86 -5.96 -2.41 -8.34
N VAL A 87 -6.94 -1.57 -8.70
CA VAL A 87 -8.34 -1.98 -8.85
C VAL A 87 -8.48 -3.11 -9.86
N LEU A 88 -7.81 -3.03 -11.01
CA LEU A 88 -7.83 -4.09 -12.02
C LEU A 88 -7.28 -5.42 -11.48
N LEU A 89 -6.16 -5.39 -10.75
CA LEU A 89 -5.59 -6.59 -10.13
C LEU A 89 -6.53 -7.19 -9.09
N TYR A 90 -7.15 -6.37 -8.23
CA TYR A 90 -8.09 -6.87 -7.21
C TYR A 90 -9.39 -7.40 -7.80
N MET A 91 -9.92 -6.78 -8.86
CA MET A 91 -11.09 -7.31 -9.56
C MET A 91 -10.78 -8.70 -10.14
N ARG A 92 -9.59 -8.91 -10.73
CA ARG A 92 -9.16 -10.23 -11.20
C ARG A 92 -9.04 -11.23 -10.04
N VAL A 93 -8.44 -10.84 -8.92
CA VAL A 93 -8.34 -11.68 -7.71
C VAL A 93 -9.73 -12.08 -7.20
N PHE A 94 -10.67 -11.13 -7.15
CA PHE A 94 -12.04 -11.38 -6.71
C PHE A 94 -12.76 -12.37 -7.63
N VAL A 95 -12.69 -12.17 -8.95
CA VAL A 95 -13.29 -13.08 -9.94
C VAL A 95 -12.72 -14.49 -9.79
N VAL A 96 -11.39 -14.63 -9.65
CA VAL A 96 -10.74 -15.92 -9.45
C VAL A 96 -11.20 -16.58 -8.14
N ALA A 97 -11.29 -15.81 -7.06
CA ALA A 97 -11.76 -16.32 -5.77
C ALA A 97 -13.22 -16.81 -5.83
N VAL A 98 -14.11 -16.05 -6.48
CA VAL A 98 -15.53 -16.41 -6.65
C VAL A 98 -15.69 -17.64 -7.55
N SER A 99 -15.00 -17.67 -8.69
CA SER A 99 -15.01 -18.82 -9.60
C SER A 99 -14.55 -20.10 -8.90
N GLN A 100 -13.49 -20.01 -8.08
CA GLN A 100 -13.00 -21.14 -7.29
C GLN A 100 -13.96 -21.54 -6.18
N ALA A 101 -14.63 -20.60 -5.52
CA ALA A 101 -15.65 -20.91 -4.51
C ALA A 101 -16.85 -21.64 -5.14
N HIS A 102 -17.23 -21.26 -6.36
CA HIS A 102 -18.28 -21.93 -7.11
C HIS A 102 -17.85 -23.35 -7.55
N ALA A 103 -16.65 -23.51 -8.13
CA ALA A 103 -16.10 -24.81 -8.52
C ALA A 103 -15.84 -25.75 -7.32
N MET A 104 -15.61 -25.20 -6.12
CA MET A 104 -15.45 -26.01 -4.91
C MET A 104 -16.78 -26.59 -4.41
N ARG A 105 -17.92 -25.93 -4.69
CA ARG A 105 -19.25 -26.46 -4.35
C ARG A 105 -19.67 -27.65 -5.22
N SER A 106 -19.07 -27.83 -6.41
CA SER A 106 -19.42 -28.92 -7.33
C SER A 106 -18.62 -30.22 -7.16
N HIS A 107 -17.51 -30.22 -6.41
CA HIS A 107 -16.69 -31.41 -6.18
C HIS A 107 -16.57 -31.74 -4.67
N ILE A 108 -17.58 -32.41 -4.13
CA ILE A 108 -17.53 -33.14 -2.85
C ILE A 108 -17.39 -34.63 -3.19
N ALA A 109 -16.54 -35.37 -2.46
CA ALA A 109 -15.92 -36.67 -2.77
C ALA A 109 -14.73 -36.52 -3.76
N THR A 110 -13.44 -36.69 -3.42
CA THR A 110 -12.83 -37.92 -2.88
C THR A 110 -11.40 -37.74 -2.30
N VAL A 111 -10.90 -36.53 -1.99
CA VAL A 111 -9.49 -36.37 -1.52
C VAL A 111 -9.39 -35.44 -0.30
N THR A 112 -9.42 -36.01 0.91
CA THR A 112 -9.66 -35.27 2.17
C THR A 112 -8.40 -34.64 2.80
N PHE A 113 -7.19 -35.09 2.48
CA PHE A 113 -5.96 -34.62 3.15
C PHE A 113 -5.21 -33.50 2.42
N GLN A 114 -4.90 -33.64 1.13
CA GLN A 114 -4.25 -32.57 0.33
C GLN A 114 -5.16 -31.35 0.10
N LYS A 115 -6.49 -31.56 0.10
CA LYS A 115 -7.49 -30.51 -0.15
C LYS A 115 -7.62 -29.56 1.05
N THR A 116 -7.51 -30.07 2.27
CA THR A 116 -7.64 -29.27 3.50
C THR A 116 -6.48 -28.26 3.66
N GLY A 117 -5.23 -28.68 3.38
CA GLY A 117 -4.07 -27.78 3.37
C GLY A 117 -4.16 -26.70 2.29
N LYS A 118 -4.53 -27.07 1.05
CA LYS A 118 -4.74 -26.11 -0.06
C LYS A 118 -5.90 -25.14 0.22
N VAL A 119 -6.99 -25.60 0.85
CA VAL A 119 -8.13 -24.74 1.22
C VAL A 119 -7.77 -23.77 2.34
N MET A 120 -7.03 -24.20 3.37
CA MET A 120 -6.54 -23.31 4.42
C MET A 120 -5.57 -22.25 3.91
N ALA A 121 -4.59 -22.64 3.08
CA ALA A 121 -3.65 -21.70 2.46
C ALA A 121 -4.37 -20.67 1.58
N LYS A 122 -5.36 -21.07 0.79
CA LYS A 122 -6.16 -20.11 0.00
C LYS A 122 -7.00 -19.17 0.86
N LYS A 123 -7.56 -19.66 1.97
CA LYS A 123 -8.33 -18.83 2.92
C LYS A 123 -7.44 -17.78 3.60
N SER A 124 -6.18 -18.12 3.94
CA SER A 124 -5.22 -17.16 4.48
C SER A 124 -4.81 -16.12 3.43
N GLU A 125 -4.61 -16.52 2.18
CA GLU A 125 -4.31 -15.58 1.08
C GLU A 125 -5.47 -14.60 0.82
N LEU A 126 -6.72 -15.08 0.84
CA LEU A 126 -7.88 -14.19 0.69
C LEU A 126 -8.03 -13.22 1.87
N LYS A 127 -7.71 -13.67 3.09
CA LYS A 127 -7.66 -12.80 4.27
C LYS A 127 -6.58 -11.71 4.11
N ALA A 128 -5.40 -12.07 3.61
CA ALA A 128 -4.34 -11.11 3.33
C ALA A 128 -4.74 -10.10 2.23
N ALA A 129 -5.37 -10.56 1.14
CA ALA A 129 -5.90 -9.69 0.09
C ALA A 129 -6.98 -8.73 0.63
N ARG A 130 -7.86 -9.19 1.54
CA ARG A 130 -8.84 -8.33 2.22
C ARG A 130 -8.16 -7.20 3.00
N THR A 131 -7.11 -7.52 3.76
CA THR A 131 -6.36 -6.50 4.52
C THR A 131 -5.77 -5.45 3.62
N LEU A 132 -5.20 -5.84 2.48
CA LEU A 132 -4.65 -4.88 1.52
C LEU A 132 -5.74 -4.02 0.87
N GLY A 133 -6.94 -4.58 0.65
CA GLY A 133 -8.13 -3.79 0.30
C GLY A 133 -8.42 -2.67 1.30
N VAL A 134 -8.32 -2.96 2.61
CA VAL A 134 -8.47 -1.93 3.66
C VAL A 134 -7.38 -0.86 3.56
N VAL A 135 -6.12 -1.26 3.35
CA VAL A 135 -4.99 -0.33 3.16
C VAL A 135 -5.25 0.61 1.98
N ILE A 136 -5.79 0.09 0.86
CA ILE A 136 -6.11 0.88 -0.33
C ILE A 136 -7.23 1.89 -0.05
N VAL A 137 -8.29 1.48 0.64
CA VAL A 137 -9.39 2.40 1.00
C VAL A 137 -8.90 3.51 1.91
N VAL A 138 -8.07 3.19 2.90
CA VAL A 138 -7.48 4.20 3.80
C VAL A 138 -6.58 5.16 3.02
N PHE A 139 -5.75 4.65 2.11
CA PHE A 139 -4.93 5.49 1.23
C PHE A 139 -5.77 6.45 0.40
N LEU A 140 -6.87 5.98 -0.21
CA LEU A 140 -7.79 6.82 -0.97
C LEU A 140 -8.44 7.89 -0.10
N LEU A 141 -8.91 7.54 1.10
CA LEU A 141 -9.54 8.49 2.03
C LEU A 141 -8.56 9.58 2.49
N CYS A 142 -7.26 9.26 2.57
CA CYS A 142 -6.26 10.25 2.99
C CYS A 142 -5.79 11.16 1.86
N PHE A 143 -5.67 10.64 0.63
CA PHE A 143 -5.09 11.38 -0.51
C PHE A 143 -6.14 12.06 -1.40
N CYS A 144 -7.35 11.51 -1.52
CA CYS A 144 -8.40 12.08 -2.36
C CYS A 144 -8.76 13.53 -1.98
N PRO A 145 -8.95 13.88 -0.68
CA PRO A 145 -9.28 15.26 -0.29
C PRO A 145 -8.21 16.27 -0.73
N TYR A 146 -6.94 15.87 -0.69
CA TYR A 146 -5.83 16.72 -1.15
C TYR A 146 -5.91 17.01 -2.63
N TYR A 147 -6.01 15.98 -3.47
CA TYR A 147 -6.08 16.19 -4.92
C TYR A 147 -7.35 16.92 -5.34
N CYS A 148 -8.49 16.65 -4.70
CA CYS A 148 -9.72 17.40 -4.97
C CYS A 148 -9.55 18.90 -4.63
N ALA A 149 -8.96 19.22 -3.49
CA ALA A 149 -8.77 20.61 -3.09
C ALA A 149 -7.75 21.33 -3.97
N ALA A 150 -6.62 20.69 -4.29
CA ALA A 150 -5.58 21.24 -5.15
C ALA A 150 -6.01 21.43 -6.62
N LEU A 151 -7.03 20.70 -7.08
CA LEU A 151 -7.62 20.90 -8.42
C LEU A 151 -8.65 22.04 -8.46
N VAL A 152 -9.32 22.31 -7.35
CA VAL A 152 -10.37 23.35 -7.27
C VAL A 152 -9.76 24.73 -7.03
N ASP A 153 -8.70 24.80 -6.22
CA ASP A 153 -8.05 26.05 -5.85
C ASP A 153 -6.54 25.96 -6.11
N GLU A 154 -6.05 26.71 -7.09
CA GLU A 154 -4.62 26.79 -7.40
C GLU A 154 -3.80 27.40 -6.24
N ASN A 155 -4.45 28.21 -5.39
CA ASN A 155 -3.85 28.78 -4.19
C ASN A 155 -4.09 27.94 -2.94
N PHE A 156 -4.58 26.69 -3.08
CA PHE A 156 -4.93 25.81 -1.97
C PHE A 156 -3.83 25.71 -0.93
N HIS A 157 -2.56 25.63 -1.33
CA HIS A 157 -1.41 25.53 -0.42
C HIS A 157 -1.24 26.75 0.51
N THR A 158 -1.87 27.88 0.20
CA THR A 158 -1.86 29.11 0.99
C THR A 158 -3.15 29.30 1.81
N ALA A 159 -4.15 28.43 1.60
CA ALA A 159 -5.43 28.53 2.31
C ALA A 159 -5.30 28.13 3.79
N SER A 160 -6.05 28.81 4.66
CA SER A 160 -6.04 28.53 6.12
C SER A 160 -6.39 27.07 6.48
N ASN A 161 -7.14 26.38 5.62
CA ASN A 161 -7.58 25.01 5.85
C ASN A 161 -6.66 23.95 5.21
N ALA A 162 -5.65 24.38 4.44
CA ALA A 162 -4.72 23.49 3.75
C ALA A 162 -4.01 22.53 4.73
N ASN A 163 -3.66 23.05 5.90
CA ASN A 163 -2.97 22.31 6.95
C ASN A 163 -3.71 21.04 7.38
N ILE A 164 -5.05 21.06 7.44
CA ILE A 164 -5.86 19.89 7.87
C ILE A 164 -5.78 18.78 6.82
N VAL A 165 -5.89 19.14 5.55
CA VAL A 165 -5.86 18.20 4.43
C VAL A 165 -4.46 17.65 4.21
N ILE A 166 -3.44 18.51 4.28
CA ILE A 166 -2.03 18.11 4.22
C ILE A 166 -1.69 17.18 5.40
N PHE A 167 -2.16 17.51 6.61
CA PHE A 167 -2.01 16.63 7.78
C PHE A 167 -2.62 15.25 7.52
N LEU A 168 -3.80 15.18 6.90
CA LEU A 168 -4.44 13.91 6.58
C LEU A 168 -3.59 13.05 5.63
N VAL A 169 -2.94 13.66 4.63
CA VAL A 169 -2.00 12.98 3.73
C VAL A 169 -0.84 12.37 4.52
N PHE A 170 -0.23 13.11 5.44
CA PHE A 170 0.86 12.60 6.27
C PHE A 170 0.40 11.52 7.26
N PHE A 171 -0.80 11.68 7.82
CA PHE A 171 -1.38 10.74 8.78
C PHE A 171 -1.59 9.34 8.20
N ASN A 172 -1.76 9.21 6.87
CA ASN A 172 -1.78 7.92 6.17
C ASN A 172 -0.59 7.02 6.54
N SER A 173 0.61 7.60 6.71
CA SER A 173 1.81 6.84 7.07
C SER A 173 1.68 6.19 8.45
N CYS A 174 1.01 6.86 9.40
CA CYS A 174 0.74 6.35 10.75
C CYS A 174 -0.33 5.24 10.77
N LEU A 175 -1.26 5.26 9.80
CA LEU A 175 -2.31 4.27 9.71
C LEU A 175 -1.79 2.89 9.24
N ASN A 176 -0.70 2.83 8.47
CA ASN A 176 -0.19 1.55 7.96
C ASN A 176 0.18 0.55 9.08
N PRO A 177 1.00 0.88 10.09
CA PRO A 177 1.27 -0.03 11.21
C PRO A 177 0.02 -0.42 12.01
N LEU A 178 -0.93 0.50 12.19
CA LEU A 178 -2.19 0.23 12.91
C LEU A 178 -3.04 -0.78 12.16
N ILE A 179 -3.19 -0.62 10.85
CA ILE A 179 -3.89 -1.58 9.99
C ILE A 179 -3.19 -2.95 10.08
N TYR A 180 -1.86 -2.98 10.03
CA TYR A 180 -1.14 -4.24 10.16
C TYR A 180 -1.36 -4.92 11.51
N ALA A 181 -1.33 -4.18 12.61
CA ALA A 181 -1.61 -4.70 13.96
C ALA A 181 -3.04 -5.20 14.14
N LEU A 182 -4.02 -4.59 13.49
CA LEU A 182 -5.42 -5.00 13.59
C LEU A 182 -5.72 -6.26 12.76
N PHE A 183 -5.14 -6.38 11.57
CA PHE A 183 -5.55 -7.41 10.61
C PHE A 183 -4.57 -8.59 10.47
N TYR A 184 -3.32 -8.45 10.90
CA TYR A 184 -2.31 -9.51 10.87
C TYR A 184 -2.03 -10.06 12.28
N PRO A 185 -2.52 -11.28 12.62
CA PRO A 185 -2.32 -11.86 13.95
C PRO A 185 -0.84 -12.01 14.34
N TRP A 186 0.00 -12.43 13.40
CA TRP A 186 1.45 -12.56 13.59
C TRP A 186 2.11 -11.21 13.89
N PHE A 187 1.73 -10.15 13.18
CA PHE A 187 2.21 -8.79 13.41
C PHE A 187 1.79 -8.29 14.80
N ARG A 188 0.53 -8.53 15.19
CA ARG A 188 0.05 -8.22 16.54
C ARG A 188 0.85 -8.92 17.64
N LYS A 189 1.16 -10.21 17.44
CA LYS A 189 1.99 -10.99 18.37
C LYS A 189 3.40 -10.41 18.46
N SER A 190 3.97 -10.02 17.33
CA SER A 190 5.29 -9.37 17.24
C SER A 190 5.32 -8.06 18.04
N ILE A 191 4.36 -7.16 17.80
CA ILE A 191 4.24 -5.89 18.53
C ILE A 191 4.08 -6.13 20.02
N LYS A 192 3.27 -7.12 20.43
CA LYS A 192 3.11 -7.48 21.84
C LYS A 192 4.44 -7.89 22.46
N LEU A 193 5.25 -8.72 21.78
CA LEU A 193 6.56 -9.13 22.28
C LEU A 193 7.54 -7.95 22.39
N ILE A 194 7.54 -7.05 21.42
CA ILE A 194 8.38 -5.83 21.42
C ILE A 194 7.99 -4.92 22.60
N VAL A 195 6.70 -4.60 22.74
CA VAL A 195 6.20 -3.67 23.78
C VAL A 195 6.32 -4.26 25.19
N THR A 196 6.19 -5.58 25.33
CA THR A 196 6.39 -6.26 26.62
C THR A 196 7.86 -6.60 26.91
N LEU A 197 8.79 -6.14 26.05
CA LEU A 197 10.23 -6.41 26.13
C LEU A 197 10.60 -7.90 26.19
N LYS A 198 9.68 -8.78 25.79
CA LYS A 198 9.92 -10.23 25.74
C LYS A 198 10.89 -10.63 24.64
N ILE A 199 11.15 -9.74 23.67
CA ILE A 199 12.21 -9.90 22.68
C ILE A 199 13.61 -9.95 23.30
N LEU A 200 13.78 -9.49 24.53
CA LEU A 200 15.06 -9.54 25.25
C LEU A 200 15.26 -10.86 26.02
N GLN A 201 14.24 -11.73 26.04
CA GLN A 201 14.35 -13.02 26.70
C GLN A 201 15.15 -14.00 25.83
N PRO A 202 15.98 -14.88 26.42
CA PRO A 202 16.79 -15.85 25.67
C PRO A 202 15.96 -16.74 24.73
N ASP A 203 14.76 -17.12 25.16
CA ASP A 203 13.84 -18.01 24.41
C ASP A 203 13.03 -17.28 23.32
N SER A 204 13.25 -15.98 23.13
CA SER A 204 12.47 -15.16 22.19
C SER A 204 12.68 -15.55 20.72
N CYS A 205 13.84 -16.13 20.40
CA CYS A 205 14.18 -16.63 19.07
C CYS A 205 13.28 -17.80 18.62
N ASP A 206 12.75 -18.58 19.57
CA ASP A 206 11.90 -19.75 19.30
C ASP A 206 10.40 -19.43 19.36
N ALA A 207 10.03 -18.15 19.52
CA ALA A 207 8.65 -17.74 19.61
C ALA A 207 7.91 -18.04 18.30
N ASN A 208 6.92 -18.94 18.35
CA ASN A 208 6.08 -19.23 17.18
C ASN A 208 5.26 -17.99 16.80
N MET A 209 5.46 -17.44 15.61
CA MET A 209 4.80 -16.22 15.13
C MET A 209 3.55 -16.48 14.29
N LEU A 210 3.32 -17.72 13.84
CA LEU A 210 2.22 -18.12 12.95
C LEU A 210 0.93 -18.45 13.71
#